data_AF-A0A553L8Q9-F1
#
_entry.id   AF-A0A553L8Q9-F1
#
_cell.length_a   1.000
_cell.length_b   1.000
_cell.length_c   1.000
_cell.angle_alpha   90.00
_cell.angle_beta   90.00
_cell.angle_gamma   90.00
#
_symmetry.space_group_name_H-M   'P 1'
#
loop_
_entity.id
_entity.type
_entity.pdbx_description
1 polymer ?
#
loop_
_entity_poly.entity_id
_entity_poly.type
_entity_poly.pdbx_seq_one_letter_code
_entity_poly.pdbx_strand_id
1 'polypeptide(L)'
;MIKLILFIVSMAFTCVTLASEISGTKVTRTMMDATYGLVLFVQVEGSPDRTNCHSNSMWDYVLATDSELGKQMLSKLMAAHASNRTVKIKGNDTCPVGSTEAMTRLEIY
;
A
#
# COMPACT_ATOMS: atom_id res chain seq x y z
N MET A 1 21.87 -41.48 1.68
CA MET A 1 21.74 -40.49 0.58
C MET A 1 20.34 -39.87 0.46
N ILE A 2 19.24 -40.60 0.71
CA ILE A 2 17.86 -40.06 0.70
C ILE A 2 17.59 -38.94 1.73
N LYS A 3 18.21 -39.00 2.93
CA LYS A 3 18.02 -37.98 3.98
C LYS A 3 18.63 -36.60 3.65
N LEU A 4 19.63 -36.54 2.77
CA LEU A 4 20.29 -35.28 2.39
C LEU A 4 19.47 -34.50 1.33
N ILE A 5 18.76 -35.23 0.47
CA ILE A 5 17.90 -34.65 -0.58
C ILE A 5 16.66 -33.99 0.04
N LEU A 6 16.10 -34.59 1.10
CA LEU A 6 14.97 -34.02 1.86
C LEU A 6 15.32 -32.69 2.57
N PHE A 7 16.58 -32.49 2.95
CA PHE A 7 17.01 -31.25 3.62
C PHE A 7 17.19 -30.09 2.62
N ILE A 8 17.64 -30.39 1.38
CA ILE A 8 17.88 -29.39 0.33
C ILE A 8 16.56 -28.87 -0.28
N VAL A 9 15.51 -29.70 -0.33
CA VAL A 9 14.18 -29.29 -0.84
C VAL A 9 13.44 -28.38 0.13
N SER A 10 13.78 -28.39 1.42
CA SER A 10 13.17 -27.54 2.47
C SER A 10 13.54 -26.05 2.36
N MET A 11 14.67 -25.74 1.72
CA MET A 11 15.27 -24.39 1.76
C MET A 11 14.84 -23.47 0.60
N ALA A 12 14.01 -23.96 -0.33
CA ALA A 12 13.81 -23.32 -1.63
C ALA A 12 12.61 -22.33 -1.73
N PHE A 13 11.87 -22.04 -0.65
CA PHE A 13 10.60 -21.31 -0.79
C PHE A 13 10.31 -20.23 0.25
N THR A 14 11.32 -19.53 0.78
CA THR A 14 11.06 -18.27 1.49
C THR A 14 11.06 -17.09 0.51
N CYS A 15 10.00 -16.96 -0.28
CA CYS A 15 9.74 -15.72 -1.00
C CYS A 15 9.22 -14.70 0.03
N VAL A 16 10.13 -13.90 0.58
CA VAL A 16 9.75 -12.74 1.41
C VAL A 16 9.11 -11.71 0.48
N THR A 17 7.77 -11.68 0.46
CA THR A 17 7.02 -10.55 -0.10
C THR A 17 7.24 -9.37 0.83
N LEU A 18 8.20 -8.54 0.48
CA LEU A 18 8.49 -7.35 1.24
C LEU A 18 7.52 -6.26 0.78
N ALA A 19 6.51 -5.98 1.61
CA ALA A 19 5.57 -4.89 1.40
C ALA A 19 6.27 -3.52 1.45
N SER A 20 5.78 -2.51 0.70
CA SER A 20 6.23 -1.13 0.92
C SER A 20 5.73 -0.61 2.26
N GLU A 21 6.47 0.36 2.78
CA GLU A 21 6.09 1.12 3.95
C GLU A 21 6.61 2.54 3.83
N ILE A 22 5.80 3.52 4.25
CA ILE A 22 6.25 4.89 4.48
C ILE A 22 5.70 5.34 5.83
N SER A 23 6.55 5.94 6.65
CA SER A 23 6.22 6.39 8.01
C SER A 23 6.46 7.88 8.17
N GLY A 24 5.63 8.56 8.95
CA GLY A 24 5.79 9.99 9.24
C GLY A 24 5.53 10.91 8.03
N THR A 25 4.83 10.43 7.01
CA THR A 25 4.48 11.20 5.81
C THR A 25 3.12 11.88 5.96
N LYS A 26 2.79 12.82 5.07
CA LYS A 26 1.47 13.44 4.96
C LYS A 26 0.80 13.05 3.65
N VAL A 27 -0.53 12.95 3.67
CA VAL A 27 -1.32 12.83 2.44
C VAL A 27 -1.38 14.22 1.79
N THR A 28 -0.90 14.34 0.55
CA THR A 28 -0.86 15.61 -0.19
C THR A 28 -2.05 15.76 -1.12
N ARG A 29 -2.55 14.65 -1.66
CA ARG A 29 -3.63 14.64 -2.65
C ARG A 29 -4.39 13.33 -2.59
N THR A 30 -5.70 13.39 -2.83
CA THR A 30 -6.52 12.21 -3.08
C THR A 30 -7.41 12.39 -4.32
N MET A 31 -7.86 11.29 -4.89
CA MET A 31 -8.80 11.28 -6.02
C MET A 31 -9.68 10.03 -5.98
N MET A 32 -10.93 10.20 -6.40
CA MET A 32 -11.81 9.11 -6.82
C MET A 32 -12.34 9.45 -8.21
N ASP A 33 -12.44 8.47 -9.09
CA ASP A 33 -12.97 8.63 -10.44
C ASP A 33 -13.86 7.43 -10.76
N ALA A 34 -15.01 7.70 -11.38
CA ALA A 34 -16.02 6.69 -11.67
C ALA A 34 -15.50 5.53 -12.53
N THR A 35 -14.44 5.76 -13.32
CA THR A 35 -13.78 4.79 -14.18
C THR A 35 -13.11 3.66 -13.40
N TYR A 36 -12.68 3.90 -12.17
CA TYR A 36 -11.93 2.93 -11.34
C TYR A 36 -12.79 2.28 -10.24
N GLY A 37 -14.08 2.59 -10.18
CA GLY A 37 -15.00 2.03 -9.18
C GLY A 37 -14.81 2.63 -7.79
N LEU A 38 -15.01 1.81 -6.75
CA LEU A 38 -14.94 2.23 -5.34
C LEU A 38 -13.49 2.17 -4.81
N VAL A 39 -12.63 3.00 -5.39
CA VAL A 39 -11.22 3.10 -5.04
C VAL A 39 -10.82 4.55 -4.82
N LEU A 40 -10.07 4.80 -3.76
CA LEU A 40 -9.43 6.09 -3.47
C LEU A 40 -7.95 6.01 -3.85
N PHE A 41 -7.51 6.91 -4.72
CA PHE A 41 -6.10 7.15 -5.00
C PHE A 41 -5.53 8.14 -3.98
N VAL A 42 -4.29 7.89 -3.56
CA VAL A 42 -3.62 8.62 -2.48
C VAL A 42 -2.20 8.94 -2.91
N GLN A 43 -1.86 10.22 -2.83
CA GLN A 43 -0.50 10.73 -2.96
C GLN A 43 0.01 11.17 -1.59
N VAL A 44 1.28 10.88 -1.30
CA VAL A 44 1.93 11.22 -0.04
C VAL A 44 3.16 12.11 -0.25
N GLU A 45 3.64 12.73 0.82
CA GLU A 45 4.94 13.43 0.81
C GLU A 45 6.09 12.42 0.80
N GLY A 46 7.13 12.69 0.01
CA GLY A 46 8.27 11.80 -0.14
C GLY A 46 8.00 10.68 -1.16
N SER A 47 8.72 9.57 -1.03
CA SER A 47 8.58 8.42 -1.92
C SER A 47 8.55 7.15 -1.08
N PRO A 48 7.54 6.30 -1.21
CA PRO A 48 7.54 5.01 -0.55
C PRO A 48 8.70 4.13 -1.01
N ASP A 49 9.17 3.27 -0.13
CA ASP A 49 10.19 2.30 -0.49
C ASP A 49 9.64 1.28 -1.50
N ARG A 50 10.46 0.95 -2.51
CA ARG A 50 10.24 -0.05 -3.59
C ARG A 50 9.64 0.52 -4.87
N THR A 51 10.32 0.28 -5.98
CA THR A 51 10.07 0.95 -7.24
C THR A 51 9.03 0.29 -8.13
N ASN A 52 8.59 -0.94 -7.85
CA ASN A 52 7.67 -1.65 -8.77
C ASN A 52 6.31 -0.93 -8.88
N CYS A 53 5.64 -0.71 -7.74
CA CYS A 53 4.35 0.00 -7.67
C CYS A 53 4.47 1.52 -7.44
N HIS A 54 5.67 2.10 -7.56
CA HIS A 54 5.92 3.54 -7.37
C HIS A 54 6.81 4.12 -8.48
N SER A 55 6.87 3.45 -9.63
CA SER A 55 7.89 3.70 -10.66
C SER A 55 7.68 4.97 -11.49
N ASN A 56 6.44 5.48 -11.60
CA ASN A 56 6.14 6.72 -12.35
C ASN A 56 4.65 7.14 -12.24
N SER A 57 3.99 6.86 -11.12
CA SER A 57 2.58 7.18 -10.93
C SER A 57 2.44 8.53 -10.23
N MET A 58 1.39 9.27 -10.58
CA MET A 58 0.95 10.43 -9.79
C MET A 58 0.44 10.03 -8.40
N TRP A 59 0.16 8.73 -8.21
CA TRP A 59 -0.48 8.15 -7.04
C TRP A 59 0.43 7.09 -6.45
N ASP A 60 0.66 7.14 -5.14
CA ASP A 60 1.49 6.16 -4.46
C ASP A 60 0.66 4.94 -4.06
N TYR A 61 -0.54 5.20 -3.53
CA TYR A 61 -1.42 4.16 -3.02
C TYR A 61 -2.84 4.21 -3.58
N VAL A 62 -3.47 3.04 -3.64
CA VAL A 62 -4.90 2.87 -3.86
C VAL A 62 -5.52 2.12 -2.69
N LEU A 63 -6.63 2.64 -2.18
CA LEU A 63 -7.44 2.04 -1.13
C LEU A 63 -8.78 1.59 -1.73
N ALA A 64 -9.08 0.30 -1.68
CA ALA A 64 -10.42 -0.19 -1.97
C ALA A 64 -11.38 0.23 -0.84
N THR A 65 -12.53 0.81 -1.20
CA THR A 65 -13.52 1.37 -0.25
C THR A 65 -14.87 0.67 -0.32
N ASP A 66 -14.90 -0.52 -0.91
CA ASP A 66 -16.10 -1.36 -1.03
C ASP A 66 -16.44 -2.10 0.27
N SER A 67 -15.43 -2.51 1.03
CA SER A 67 -15.57 -3.16 2.34
C SER A 67 -15.79 -2.18 3.50
N GLU A 68 -16.39 -2.66 4.60
CA GLU A 68 -16.55 -1.86 5.82
C GLU A 68 -15.22 -1.36 6.40
N LEU A 69 -14.18 -2.21 6.38
CA LEU A 69 -12.84 -1.80 6.77
C LEU A 69 -12.30 -0.71 5.84
N GLY A 70 -12.47 -0.86 4.53
CA GLY A 70 -12.06 0.13 3.52
C GLY A 70 -12.73 1.50 3.75
N LYS A 71 -14.03 1.53 4.05
CA LYS A 71 -14.77 2.76 4.39
C LYS A 71 -14.28 3.41 5.69
N GLN A 72 -13.96 2.61 6.71
CA GLN A 72 -13.38 3.11 7.96
C GLN A 72 -11.97 3.67 7.72
N MET A 73 -11.14 2.99 6.92
CA MET A 73 -9.82 3.48 6.53
C MET A 73 -9.92 4.77 5.72
N LEU A 74 -10.86 4.88 4.78
CA LEU A 74 -11.15 6.11 4.03
C LEU A 74 -11.47 7.27 4.98
N SER A 75 -12.40 7.06 5.91
CA SER A 75 -12.82 8.08 6.88
C SER A 75 -11.64 8.53 7.75
N LYS A 76 -10.83 7.57 8.20
CA LYS A 76 -9.62 7.82 8.99
C LYS A 76 -8.58 8.60 8.19
N LEU A 77 -8.31 8.21 6.95
CA LEU A 77 -7.37 8.88 6.05
C LEU A 77 -7.79 10.31 5.75
N MET A 78 -9.08 10.54 5.50
CA MET A 78 -9.60 11.87 5.20
C MET A 78 -9.56 12.80 6.39
N ALA A 79 -9.79 12.28 7.60
CA ALA A 79 -9.55 13.04 8.82
C ALA A 79 -8.06 13.42 8.97
N ALA A 80 -7.13 12.51 8.69
CA ALA A 80 -5.69 12.82 8.73
C ALA A 80 -5.29 13.90 7.72
N HIS A 81 -5.76 13.78 6.47
CA HIS A 81 -5.48 14.75 5.41
C HIS A 81 -6.03 16.14 5.77
N ALA A 82 -7.30 16.23 6.17
CA ALA A 82 -7.94 17.50 6.54
C ALA A 82 -7.30 18.17 7.77
N SER A 83 -6.72 17.38 8.68
CA SER A 83 -6.03 17.88 9.88
C SER A 83 -4.52 18.04 9.71
N ASN A 84 -3.99 17.82 8.50
CA ASN A 84 -2.56 17.92 8.19
C ASN A 84 -1.67 17.04 9.11
N ARG A 85 -2.21 15.89 9.54
CA ARG A 85 -1.55 14.93 10.43
C ARG A 85 -0.63 14.01 9.64
N THR A 86 0.43 13.56 10.30
CA THR A 86 1.31 12.54 9.72
C THR A 86 0.71 11.15 9.90
N VAL A 87 1.00 10.30 8.93
CA VAL A 87 0.50 8.93 8.85
C VAL A 87 1.64 7.96 8.59
N LYS A 88 1.36 6.70 8.89
CA LYS A 88 2.15 5.57 8.40
C LYS A 88 1.26 4.68 7.55
N ILE A 89 1.72 4.39 6.34
CA ILE A 89 1.00 3.59 5.35
C ILE A 89 1.86 2.38 5.02
N LYS A 90 1.23 1.20 4.93
CA LYS A 90 1.85 0.01 4.35
C LYS A 90 1.08 -0.46 3.13
N GLY A 91 1.83 -0.89 2.12
CA GLY A 91 1.29 -1.60 0.98
C GLY A 91 1.42 -3.12 1.11
N ASN A 92 1.38 -3.82 -0.01
CA ASN A 92 1.56 -5.28 -0.12
C ASN A 92 2.32 -5.70 -1.38
N ASP A 93 2.94 -4.73 -2.07
CA ASP A 93 3.65 -4.87 -3.34
C ASP A 93 2.76 -5.36 -4.51
N THR A 94 1.42 -5.21 -4.39
CA THR A 94 0.50 -5.41 -5.51
C THR A 94 0.05 -4.07 -6.09
N CYS A 95 0.08 -3.95 -7.42
CA CYS A 95 -0.31 -2.72 -8.11
C CYS A 95 -1.63 -2.96 -8.89
N PRO A 96 -2.81 -2.87 -8.25
CA PRO A 96 -4.06 -3.21 -8.90
C PRO A 96 -4.49 -2.17 -9.95
N VAL A 97 -3.93 -0.95 -9.90
CA VAL A 97 -4.17 0.09 -10.91
C VAL A 97 -2.85 0.71 -11.37
N GLY A 98 -2.39 0.33 -12.57
CA GLY A 98 -1.13 0.80 -13.12
C GLY A 98 0.05 0.50 -12.19
N SER A 99 0.94 1.48 -12.00
CA SER A 99 2.01 1.43 -11.01
C SER A 99 1.58 2.12 -9.72
N THR A 100 0.42 1.79 -9.14
CA THR A 100 -0.04 2.34 -7.85
C THR A 100 -0.31 1.22 -6.88
N GLU A 101 0.27 1.25 -5.68
CA GLU A 101 0.25 0.11 -4.75
C GLU A 101 -1.03 0.01 -3.93
N ALA A 102 -1.51 -1.21 -3.65
CA ALA A 102 -2.64 -1.40 -2.75
C ALA A 102 -2.27 -1.07 -1.29
N MET A 103 -3.01 -0.13 -0.68
CA MET A 103 -2.92 0.20 0.74
C MET A 103 -3.57 -0.91 1.57
N THR A 104 -2.82 -1.47 2.52
CA THR A 104 -3.31 -2.53 3.42
C THR A 104 -3.39 -2.11 4.88
N ARG A 105 -2.69 -1.03 5.27
CA ARG A 105 -2.66 -0.54 6.64
C ARG A 105 -2.50 0.97 6.71
N LEU A 106 -3.24 1.58 7.65
CA LEU A 106 -3.17 3.00 7.95
C LEU A 106 -3.06 3.26 9.47
N GLU A 107 -1.99 3.93 9.86
CA GLU A 107 -1.74 4.45 11.20
C GLU A 107 -1.70 5.99 11.18
N ILE A 108 -2.24 6.62 12.23
CA ILE A 108 -2.23 8.09 12.41
C ILE A 108 -1.63 8.37 13.78
N TYR A 109 -0.82 9.43 13.88
CA TYR A 109 -0.20 9.92 15.12
C TYR A 109 -0.80 11.25 15.59
#